data_AF-A0A4Q3H9P8-F1
#
_entry.id   AF-A0A4Q3H9P8-F1
#
_cell.length_a   1.000
_cell.length_b   1.000
_cell.length_c   1.000
_cell.angle_alpha   90.00
_cell.angle_beta   90.00
_cell.angle_gamma   90.00
#
_symmetry.space_group_name_H-M   'P 1'
#
loop_
_entity.id
_entity.type
_entity.pdbx_description
1 polymer ?
#
loop_
_entity_poly.entity_id
_entity_poly.type
_entity_poly.pdbx_seq_one_letter_code
_entity_poly.pdbx_strand_id
1 'polypeptide(L)'
;MEYWILFGVFTALMLVGTPIAFCLGIASFATVVYIGRPAIVVFQQLNSGVSAFTLLAIPFFIFAGDLMMRGGIAARIIQFAG
;
A
#
# COMPACT_ATOMS: atom_id res chain seq x y z
N MET A 1 -9.34 -11.06 22.49
CA MET A 1 -10.63 -10.95 21.75
C MET A 1 -10.48 -10.20 20.43
N GLU A 2 -9.63 -9.17 20.36
CA GLU A 2 -9.37 -8.39 19.15
C GLU A 2 -8.99 -9.20 17.90
N TYR A 3 -8.14 -10.23 18.04
CA TYR A 3 -7.73 -11.08 16.93
C TYR A 3 -8.88 -11.91 16.34
N TRP A 4 -9.81 -12.38 17.18
CA TRP A 4 -10.99 -13.11 16.72
C TRP A 4 -11.93 -12.22 15.91
N ILE A 5 -12.05 -10.95 16.29
CA ILE A 5 -12.85 -9.97 15.56
C ILE A 5 -12.19 -9.66 14.21
N LEU A 6 -10.86 -9.46 14.21
CA LEU A 6 -10.12 -9.17 12.99
C LEU A 6 -10.24 -10.32 11.97
N PHE A 7 -9.89 -11.54 12.39
CA PHE A 7 -9.96 -12.71 11.50
C PHE A 7 -11.39 -13.11 11.16
N GLY A 8 -12.34 -13.01 12.10
CA GLY A 8 -13.74 -13.35 11.86
C GLY A 8 -14.39 -12.43 10.83
N VAL A 9 -14.22 -11.11 10.97
CA VAL A 9 -14.75 -10.13 10.01
C VAL A 9 -14.06 -10.25 8.65
N PHE A 10 -12.74 -10.41 8.62
CA PHE A 10 -11.98 -10.59 7.39
C PHE A 10 -12.43 -11.83 6.61
N THR A 11 -12.53 -12.98 7.25
CA THR A 11 -12.95 -14.24 6.61
C THR A 11 -14.40 -14.16 6.16
N ALA A 12 -15.30 -13.57 6.95
CA ALA A 12 -16.70 -13.40 6.54
C ALA A 12 -16.84 -12.53 5.27
N LEU A 13 -16.15 -11.38 5.20
CA LEU A 13 -16.13 -10.52 4.01
C LEU A 13 -15.50 -11.22 2.81
N MET A 14 -14.42 -11.95 3.01
CA MET A 14 -13.76 -12.70 1.94
C MET A 14 -14.68 -13.77 1.33
N LEU A 15 -15.49 -14.47 2.16
CA LEU A 15 -16.45 -15.46 1.69
C LEU A 15 -17.61 -14.86 0.88
N VAL A 16 -17.97 -13.60 1.14
CA VAL A 16 -18.98 -12.85 0.36
C VAL A 16 -18.43 -12.41 -1.01
N GLY A 17 -17.13 -12.58 -1.26
CA GLY A 17 -16.50 -12.23 -2.53
C GLY A 17 -16.15 -10.75 -2.67
N THR A 18 -16.13 -9.99 -1.57
CA THR A 18 -15.66 -8.59 -1.62
C THR A 18 -14.16 -8.52 -1.94
N PRO A 19 -13.69 -7.48 -2.64
CA PRO A 19 -12.27 -7.33 -2.93
C PRO A 19 -11.45 -7.26 -1.64
N ILE A 20 -10.30 -7.94 -1.63
CA ILE A 20 -9.45 -8.15 -0.45
C ILE A 20 -9.09 -6.83 0.27
N ALA A 21 -8.90 -5.75 -0.48
CA ALA A 21 -8.62 -4.42 0.07
C ALA A 21 -9.73 -3.94 1.02
N PHE A 22 -11.01 -4.16 0.67
CA PHE A 22 -12.14 -3.80 1.51
C PHE A 22 -12.26 -4.73 2.72
N CYS A 23 -12.01 -6.02 2.54
CA CYS A 23 -12.00 -6.99 3.65
C CYS A 23 -11.00 -6.57 4.74
N LEU A 24 -9.77 -6.22 4.33
CA LEU A 24 -8.71 -5.76 5.23
C LEU A 24 -9.05 -4.45 5.93
N GLY A 25 -9.57 -3.47 5.17
CA GLY A 25 -9.94 -2.16 5.72
C GLY A 25 -11.06 -2.25 6.76
N ILE A 26 -12.13 -2.97 6.44
CA ILE A 26 -13.31 -3.09 7.33
C ILE A 26 -12.98 -3.93 8.57
N ALA A 27 -12.26 -5.05 8.42
CA ALA A 27 -11.84 -5.86 9.56
C ALA A 27 -10.93 -5.08 10.51
N SER A 28 -9.94 -4.35 9.98
CA SER A 28 -9.04 -3.52 10.77
C SER A 28 -9.79 -2.39 11.49
N PHE A 29 -10.74 -1.74 10.80
CA PHE A 29 -11.56 -0.68 11.39
C PHE A 29 -12.46 -1.20 12.52
N ALA A 30 -13.12 -2.35 12.31
CA ALA A 30 -13.96 -2.99 13.33
C ALA A 30 -13.15 -3.35 14.59
N THR A 31 -11.93 -3.86 14.42
CA THR A 31 -11.03 -4.16 15.54
C THR A 31 -10.56 -2.89 16.26
N VAL A 32 -10.25 -1.81 15.54
CA VAL A 32 -9.87 -0.52 16.14
C VAL A 32 -11.00 0.06 17.01
N VAL A 33 -12.23 0.03 16.51
CA VAL A 33 -13.42 0.49 17.26
C VAL A 33 -13.61 -0.36 18.52
N TYR A 34 -13.40 -1.67 18.43
CA TYR A 34 -13.50 -2.57 19.59
C TYR A 34 -12.45 -2.33 20.67
N ILE A 35 -11.20 -2.03 20.28
CA ILE A 35 -10.10 -1.76 21.21
C ILE A 35 -10.28 -0.40 21.91
N GLY A 36 -11.06 0.52 21.33
CA GLY A 36 -11.34 1.83 21.93
C GLY A 36 -10.09 2.72 22.07
N ARG A 37 -9.04 2.45 21.28
CA ARG A 37 -7.81 3.25 21.31
C ARG A 37 -8.09 4.69 20.87
N PRO A 38 -7.36 5.67 21.41
CA PRO A 38 -7.46 7.05 20.96
C PRO A 38 -7.28 7.14 19.44
N ALA A 39 -8.23 7.80 18.76
CA ALA A 39 -8.23 7.93 17.31
C ALA A 39 -6.91 8.52 16.75
N ILE A 40 -6.23 9.33 17.56
CA ILE A 40 -4.90 9.90 17.25
C ILE A 40 -3.84 8.82 16.98
N VAL A 41 -3.85 7.70 17.73
CA VAL A 41 -2.87 6.61 17.58
C VAL A 41 -3.13 5.84 16.28
N VAL A 42 -4.40 5.68 15.91
CA VAL A 42 -4.82 5.03 14.66
C VAL A 42 -4.39 5.88 13.47
N PHE A 43 -4.62 7.19 13.52
CA PHE A 43 -4.18 8.12 12.49
C PHE A 43 -2.66 8.14 12.33
N GLN A 44 -1.91 8.10 13.43
CA GLN A 44 -0.45 8.00 13.37
C GLN A 44 0.01 6.69 12.70
N GLN A 45 -0.64 5.57 12.99
CA GLN A 45 -0.32 4.27 12.39
C GLN A 45 -0.64 4.22 10.88
N LEU A 46 -1.76 4.82 10.47
CA LEU A 46 -2.13 4.93 9.06
C LEU A 46 -1.14 5.80 8.27
N ASN A 47 -0.74 6.93 8.85
CA ASN A 47 0.21 7.85 8.23
C ASN A 47 1.63 7.27 8.13
N SER A 48 2.01 6.39 9.06
CA SER A 48 3.27 5.63 8.99
C SER A 48 3.21 4.44 8.02
N GLY A 49 2.02 3.91 7.74
CA GLY A 49 1.80 2.85 6.74
C GLY A 49 1.88 3.34 5.29
N VAL A 50 1.45 4.57 5.02
CA VAL A 50 1.69 5.24 3.74
C VAL A 50 3.12 5.76 3.74
N SER A 51 4.07 4.85 3.51
CA SER A 51 5.46 5.25 3.42
C SER A 51 5.63 6.21 2.25
N ALA A 52 6.02 7.45 2.53
CA ALA A 52 6.40 8.43 1.52
C ALA A 52 7.41 7.85 0.51
N PHE A 53 8.17 6.81 0.91
CA PHE A 53 9.05 6.05 0.03
C PHE A 53 8.35 5.45 -1.21
N THR A 54 7.15 4.88 -1.07
CA THR A 54 6.41 4.35 -2.21
C THR A 54 5.94 5.46 -3.13
N LEU A 55 5.53 6.60 -2.57
CA LEU A 55 5.14 7.79 -3.35
C LEU A 55 6.35 8.42 -4.05
N LEU A 56 7.53 8.35 -3.44
CA LEU A 56 8.80 8.78 -4.01
C LEU A 56 9.27 7.88 -5.16
N ALA A 57 8.80 6.63 -5.24
CA ALA A 57 9.15 5.75 -6.36
C ALA A 57 8.75 6.38 -7.72
N ILE A 58 7.59 7.04 -7.79
CA ILE A 58 7.09 7.69 -9.02
C ILE A 58 8.06 8.77 -9.52
N PRO A 59 8.42 9.83 -8.75
CA PRO A 59 9.36 10.84 -9.22
C PRO A 59 10.76 10.28 -9.48
N PHE A 60 11.23 9.29 -8.70
CA PHE A 60 12.52 8.65 -8.97
C PHE A 60 12.53 7.84 -10.27
N PHE A 61 11.43 7.16 -10.62
CA PHE A 61 11.29 6.49 -11.91
C PHE A 61 11.29 7.49 -13.08
N ILE A 62 10.59 8.61 -12.94
CA ILE A 62 10.57 9.68 -13.95
C ILE A 62 11.99 10.26 -14.12
N PHE A 63 12.67 10.55 -13.01
CA PHE A 63 14.03 11.09 -13.02
C PHE A 63 15.04 10.11 -13.63
N ALA A 64 14.98 8.83 -13.25
CA ALA A 64 15.83 7.80 -13.84
C ALA A 64 15.56 7.66 -15.35
N GLY A 65 14.30 7.74 -15.78
CA GLY A 65 13.94 7.74 -17.20
C GLY A 65 14.53 8.92 -17.97
N ASP A 66 14.44 10.14 -17.44
CA ASP A 66 15.04 11.33 -18.06
C ASP A 66 16.57 11.24 -18.11
N LEU A 67 17.19 10.73 -17.05
CA LEU A 67 18.64 10.48 -17.00
C LEU A 67 19.07 9.46 -18.06
N MET A 68 18.32 8.38 -18.24
CA MET A 68 18.59 7.36 -19.26
C MET A 68 18.45 7.89 -20.69
N MET A 69 17.48 8.78 -20.93
CA MET A 69 17.28 9.44 -22.22
C MET A 69 18.41 10.41 -22.53
N ARG A 70 18.73 11.33 -21.61
CA ARG A 70 19.81 12.32 -21.79
C ARG A 70 21.20 11.68 -21.84
N GLY A 71 21.42 10.63 -21.07
CA GLY A 71 22.67 9.89 -21.04
C GLY A 71 22.87 8.94 -22.24
N GLY A 72 21.90 8.84 -23.15
CA GLY A 72 21.95 7.94 -24.30
C GLY A 72 21.94 6.45 -23.94
N ILE A 73 21.71 6.12 -22.66
CA ILE A 73 21.65 4.73 -22.17
C ILE A 73 20.45 4.03 -22.80
N ALA A 74 19.31 4.71 -22.90
CA ALA A 74 18.11 4.17 -23.56
C ALA A 74 18.40 3.78 -25.02
N ALA A 75 19.08 4.65 -25.78
CA ALA A 75 19.46 4.37 -27.16
C ALA A 75 20.45 3.20 -27.28
N ARG A 76 21.45 3.14 -26.39
CA ARG A 76 22.42 2.03 -26.33
C ARG A 76 21.75 0.69 -26.02
N ILE A 77 20.78 0.65 -25.11
CA ILE A 77 20.02 -0.56 -24.80
C ILE A 77 19.23 -1.02 -26.03
N ILE A 78 18.55 -0.10 -26.72
CA ILE A 78 17.79 -0.43 -27.94
C ILE A 78 18.70 -0.97 -29.03
N GLN A 79 19.87 -0.37 -29.26
CA GLN A 79 20.86 -0.84 -30.23
C GLN A 79 21.50 -2.19 -29.86
N PHE A 80 21.52 -2.54 -28.58
CA PHE A 80 22.06 -3.82 -28.12
C PHE A 80 21.03 -4.96 -28.20
N ALA A 81 19.74 -4.64 -28.06
CA ALA A 81 18.65 -5.61 -28.02
C ALA A 81 17.95 -5.83 -29.38
N GLY A 82 18.00 -4.85 -30.29
CA GLY A 82 17.52 -4.96 -31.67
C GLY A 82 18.59 -5.52 -32.60
#